data_AF-A0AAV0CVA7-F1
#
_entry.id   AF-A0AAV0CVA7-F1
#
_cell.length_a   1.000
_cell.length_b   1.000
_cell.length_c   1.000
_cell.angle_alpha   90.00
_cell.angle_beta   90.00
_cell.angle_gamma   90.00
#
_symmetry.space_group_name_H-M   'P 1'
#
loop_
_entity.id
_entity.type
_entity.pdbx_description
1 polymer ?
#
loop_
_entity_poly.entity_id
_entity_poly.type
_entity_poly.pdbx_seq_one_letter_code
_entity_poly.pdbx_strand_id
1 'polypeptide(L)'
;MTKLWSEGCVTIHIYTSEYKVVLLLYPATDHNGQFVVVSSVKNKGWQKVPFPYNFATSRAGVSFNNTLHWIVSDIKLFWGKSDDQIKWDYCSGCNKIVYFDPVDDTFKILPSPTRINPKEEDNIEGTGIIDGCFCMARGDKKSQLIHVSVMKEYGKQESWVTYFVITLYEHGVRELYNFEFFSHNGKVLMKGCYIGRTCV
;
A
#
# COMPACT_ATOMS: atom_id res chain seq x y z
N MET A 1 -5.94 15.65 -32.58
CA MET A 1 -5.74 14.23 -32.22
C MET A 1 -5.06 14.24 -30.85
N THR A 2 -5.85 14.15 -29.79
CA THR A 2 -5.43 14.52 -28.43
C THR A 2 -5.01 13.26 -27.68
N LYS A 3 -3.74 13.18 -27.28
CA LYS A 3 -3.22 12.13 -26.40
C LYS A 3 -3.89 12.24 -25.04
N LEU A 4 -4.72 11.26 -24.69
CA LEU A 4 -5.17 11.03 -23.31
C LEU A 4 -4.10 10.18 -22.63
N TRP A 5 -3.29 10.82 -21.79
CA TRP A 5 -2.44 10.12 -20.82
C TRP A 5 -3.32 9.69 -19.65
N SER A 6 -3.57 8.39 -19.50
CA SER A 6 -4.16 7.85 -18.27
C SER A 6 -3.06 7.28 -17.39
N GLU A 7 -2.50 8.10 -16.50
CA GLU A 7 -1.75 7.62 -15.34
C GLU A 7 -2.74 7.04 -14.32
N GLY A 8 -3.21 5.82 -14.57
CA GLY A 8 -4.05 5.07 -13.64
C GLY A 8 -3.40 3.74 -13.32
N CYS A 9 -3.06 3.51 -12.05
CA CYS A 9 -2.62 2.19 -11.61
C CYS A 9 -3.86 1.28 -11.53
N VAL A 10 -4.08 0.46 -12.56
CA VAL A 10 -5.16 -0.53 -12.57
C VAL A 10 -4.62 -1.79 -11.91
N THR A 11 -5.08 -2.09 -10.69
CA THR A 11 -4.81 -3.35 -10.02
C THR A 11 -6.06 -4.24 -10.10
N ILE A 12 -5.93 -5.46 -10.64
CA ILE A 12 -7.04 -6.42 -10.81
C ILE A 12 -6.76 -7.61 -9.90
N HIS A 13 -7.70 -7.93 -9.01
CA HIS A 13 -7.61 -9.12 -8.15
C HIS A 13 -8.87 -9.96 -8.22
N ILE A 14 -8.70 -11.26 -8.00
CA ILE A 14 -9.74 -12.27 -8.14
C ILE A 14 -9.97 -12.93 -6.78
N TYR A 15 -11.19 -12.81 -6.24
CA TYR A 15 -11.59 -13.43 -4.98
C TYR A 15 -12.53 -14.63 -5.20
N THR A 16 -12.05 -15.85 -4.89
CA THR A 16 -12.77 -17.14 -4.75
C THR A 16 -13.80 -17.52 -5.84
N SER A 17 -14.63 -18.55 -5.62
CA SER A 17 -15.52 -19.21 -6.62
C SER A 17 -16.62 -18.31 -7.20
N GLU A 18 -16.69 -17.05 -6.77
CA GLU A 18 -17.56 -15.99 -7.28
C GLU A 18 -16.79 -14.72 -7.68
N TYR A 19 -15.51 -14.85 -8.05
CA TYR A 19 -14.61 -13.83 -8.61
C TYR A 19 -15.10 -12.38 -8.43
N LYS A 20 -14.87 -11.76 -7.27
CA LYS A 20 -15.01 -10.30 -7.14
C LYS A 20 -13.72 -9.63 -7.64
N VAL A 21 -13.84 -8.74 -8.63
CA VAL A 21 -12.80 -7.84 -9.12
C VAL A 21 -12.91 -6.53 -8.37
N VAL A 22 -11.82 -6.12 -7.70
CA VAL A 22 -11.71 -4.80 -7.07
C VAL A 22 -10.77 -3.95 -7.93
N LEU A 23 -11.33 -2.95 -8.60
CA LEU A 23 -10.59 -1.94 -9.35
C LEU A 23 -10.53 -0.67 -8.52
N LEU A 24 -9.32 -0.20 -8.22
CA LEU A 24 -9.14 1.14 -7.70
C LEU A 24 -9.03 2.09 -8.91
N LEU A 25 -10.00 3.00 -9.08
CA LEU A 25 -10.04 3.93 -10.23
C LEU A 25 -9.87 5.37 -9.74
N TYR A 26 -8.98 6.11 -10.40
CA TYR A 26 -8.87 7.56 -10.23
C TYR A 26 -9.70 8.25 -11.31
N PRO A 27 -10.85 8.86 -10.98
CA PRO A 27 -11.59 9.61 -11.97
C PRO A 27 -10.84 10.91 -12.30
N ALA A 28 -10.42 11.07 -13.55
CA ALA A 28 -9.71 12.26 -14.02
C ALA A 28 -10.54 13.56 -13.91
N THR A 29 -11.86 13.46 -13.72
CA THR A 29 -12.80 14.58 -13.83
C THR A 29 -13.85 14.64 -12.72
N ASP A 30 -13.86 13.68 -11.79
CA ASP A 30 -14.92 13.55 -10.79
C ASP A 30 -14.35 13.85 -9.40
N HIS A 31 -14.49 15.11 -8.96
CA HIS A 31 -13.99 15.59 -7.66
C HIS A 31 -14.82 15.10 -6.46
N ASN A 32 -15.89 14.33 -6.72
CA ASN A 32 -16.92 13.99 -5.73
C ASN A 32 -16.62 12.78 -4.84
N GLY A 33 -15.41 12.25 -4.89
CA GLY A 33 -14.96 11.25 -3.94
C GLY A 33 -14.18 10.13 -4.60
N GLN A 34 -13.29 9.53 -3.81
CA GLN A 34 -12.47 8.41 -4.23
C GLN A 34 -13.27 7.13 -3.98
N PHE A 35 -13.26 6.20 -4.93
CA PHE A 35 -14.01 4.96 -4.83
C PHE A 35 -13.22 3.80 -5.44
N VAL A 36 -13.48 2.59 -4.93
CA VAL A 36 -13.17 1.36 -5.66
C VAL A 36 -14.41 0.93 -6.42
N VAL A 37 -14.22 0.27 -7.54
CA VAL A 37 -15.26 -0.45 -8.24
C VAL A 37 -15.10 -1.93 -7.93
N VAL A 38 -16.12 -2.53 -7.35
CA VAL A 38 -16.19 -3.95 -7.06
C VAL A 38 -17.18 -4.58 -8.03
N SER A 39 -16.82 -5.69 -8.67
CA SER A 39 -17.71 -6.44 -9.55
C SER A 39 -17.58 -7.92 -9.35
N SER A 40 -18.69 -8.66 -9.31
CA SER A 40 -18.66 -10.12 -9.39
C SER A 40 -18.71 -10.57 -10.84
N VAL A 41 -17.83 -11.49 -11.25
CA VAL A 41 -17.85 -12.11 -12.58
C VAL A 41 -19.18 -12.80 -12.86
N LYS A 42 -19.87 -13.32 -11.83
CA LYS A 42 -21.19 -13.96 -11.99
C LYS A 42 -22.30 -12.96 -12.28
N ASN A 43 -22.37 -11.88 -11.50
CA ASN A 43 -23.48 -10.94 -11.56
C ASN A 43 -23.26 -9.80 -12.58
N LYS A 44 -22.06 -9.68 -13.18
CA LYS A 44 -21.66 -8.67 -14.19
C LYS A 44 -21.96 -7.20 -13.81
N GLY A 45 -22.42 -6.95 -12.59
CA GLY A 45 -22.71 -5.62 -12.06
C GLY A 45 -21.43 -5.00 -11.52
N TRP A 46 -21.24 -3.72 -11.82
CA TRP A 46 -20.17 -2.90 -11.25
C TRP A 46 -20.78 -2.05 -10.15
N GLN A 47 -20.26 -2.17 -8.93
CA GLN A 47 -20.69 -1.36 -7.79
C GLN A 47 -19.56 -0.44 -7.36
N LYS A 48 -19.87 0.84 -7.18
CA LYS A 48 -18.93 1.79 -6.56
C LYS A 48 -19.01 1.65 -5.05
N VAL A 49 -17.86 1.44 -4.41
CA VAL A 49 -17.72 1.48 -2.95
C VAL A 49 -16.84 2.68 -2.59
N PRO A 50 -17.28 3.58 -1.71
CA PRO A 50 -16.47 4.71 -1.26
C PRO A 50 -15.12 4.25 -0.69
N PHE A 51 -14.04 4.88 -1.11
CA PHE A 51 -12.70 4.66 -0.59
C PHE A 51 -12.36 5.80 0.39
N PRO A 52 -12.24 5.50 1.70
CA PRO A 52 -12.17 6.55 2.73
C PRO A 52 -10.77 7.16 2.90
N TYR A 53 -9.76 6.67 2.18
CA TYR A 53 -8.36 7.12 2.26
C TYR A 53 -7.96 7.86 0.99
N ASN A 54 -6.87 8.62 1.04
CA ASN A 54 -6.42 9.38 -0.12
C ASN A 54 -5.64 8.52 -1.14
N PHE A 55 -6.24 8.24 -2.28
CA PHE A 55 -5.70 7.56 -3.44
C PHE A 55 -4.35 8.13 -3.89
N ALA A 56 -4.23 9.46 -3.89
CA ALA A 56 -3.01 10.10 -4.38
C ALA A 56 -1.80 9.75 -3.51
N THR A 57 -1.97 9.21 -2.30
CA THR A 57 -0.87 8.73 -1.44
C THR A 57 -0.93 7.22 -1.20
N SER A 58 -2.00 6.55 -1.66
CA SER A 58 -2.15 5.10 -1.55
C SER A 58 -1.18 4.37 -2.47
N ARG A 59 -0.53 3.35 -1.93
CA ARG A 59 0.35 2.44 -2.69
C ARG A 59 -0.29 1.06 -2.71
N ALA A 60 -0.35 0.45 -3.89
CA ALA A 60 -0.78 -0.93 -4.03
C ALA A 60 0.15 -1.82 -3.19
N GLY A 61 -0.44 -2.59 -2.28
CA GLY A 61 0.28 -3.57 -1.47
C GLY A 61 0.14 -4.97 -2.06
N VAL A 62 0.27 -5.97 -1.19
CA VAL A 62 0.23 -7.38 -1.58
C VAL A 62 -1.16 -8.00 -1.45
N SER A 63 -1.44 -9.01 -2.27
CA SER A 63 -2.58 -9.91 -2.07
C SER A 63 -2.21 -11.05 -1.14
N PHE A 64 -2.95 -11.20 -0.06
CA PHE A 64 -2.72 -12.22 0.96
C PHE A 64 -4.05 -12.73 1.52
N ASN A 65 -4.18 -14.04 1.70
CA ASN A 65 -5.45 -14.68 2.08
C ASN A 65 -6.63 -14.22 1.22
N ASN A 66 -6.40 -14.19 -0.10
CA ASN A 66 -7.35 -13.74 -1.12
C ASN A 66 -7.73 -12.25 -1.05
N THR A 67 -7.14 -11.47 -0.15
CA THR A 67 -7.50 -10.07 0.05
C THR A 67 -6.36 -9.15 -0.39
N LEU A 68 -6.71 -8.09 -1.14
CA LEU A 68 -5.75 -7.05 -1.50
C LEU A 68 -5.57 -6.06 -0.35
N HIS A 69 -4.32 -5.75 -0.07
CA HIS A 69 -3.92 -4.76 0.91
C HIS A 69 -3.36 -3.52 0.22
N TRP A 70 -3.63 -2.36 0.80
CA TRP A 70 -3.06 -1.09 0.38
C TRP A 70 -2.33 -0.46 1.54
N ILE A 71 -1.20 0.17 1.24
CA ILE A 71 -0.54 1.07 2.17
C ILE A 71 -1.16 2.44 1.95
N VAL A 72 -1.68 3.07 3.00
CA VAL A 72 -2.38 4.35 2.92
C VAL A 72 -1.88 5.34 3.96
N SER A 73 -2.09 6.62 3.68
CA SER A 73 -1.80 7.72 4.61
C SER A 73 -3.08 8.29 5.20
N ASP A 74 -3.01 8.73 6.46
CA ASP A 74 -4.05 9.52 7.11
C ASP A 74 -4.09 10.98 6.61
N ILE A 75 -3.09 11.40 5.85
CA ILE A 75 -2.98 12.77 5.36
C ILE A 75 -4.03 13.00 4.28
N LYS A 76 -5.00 13.85 4.61
CA LYS A 76 -5.91 14.46 3.62
C LYS A 76 -5.13 15.54 2.88
N LEU A 77 -4.69 15.26 1.65
CA LEU A 77 -4.21 16.31 0.75
C LEU A 77 -5.33 17.34 0.57
N PHE A 78 -5.07 18.58 0.96
CA PHE A 78 -5.92 19.71 0.60
C PHE A 78 -5.53 20.19 -0.80
N TRP A 79 -6.52 20.48 -1.64
CA TRP A 79 -6.28 21.12 -2.94
C TRP A 79 -5.60 22.48 -2.73
N GLY A 80 -4.58 22.79 -3.55
CA GLY A 80 -3.82 24.05 -3.47
C GLY A 80 -2.39 23.95 -2.94
N LYS A 81 -1.91 22.73 -2.66
CA LYS A 81 -0.49 22.48 -2.31
C LYS A 81 0.39 22.49 -3.56
N SER A 82 1.62 22.99 -3.44
CA SER A 82 2.63 22.90 -4.51
C SER A 82 3.05 21.45 -4.75
N ASP A 83 3.59 21.16 -5.94
CA ASP A 83 4.09 19.81 -6.28
C ASP A 83 5.11 19.29 -5.26
N ASP A 84 5.96 20.15 -4.72
CA ASP A 84 6.92 19.80 -3.67
C ASP A 84 6.22 19.39 -2.37
N GLN A 85 5.13 20.06 -2.00
CA GLN A 85 4.39 19.76 -0.78
C GLN A 85 3.52 18.50 -0.95
N ILE A 86 3.01 18.25 -2.16
CA ILE A 86 2.37 16.98 -2.53
C ILE A 86 3.38 15.84 -2.47
N LYS A 87 4.61 16.05 -2.98
CA LYS A 87 5.70 15.07 -2.90
C LYS A 87 6.05 14.73 -1.45
N TRP A 88 6.17 15.72 -0.57
CA TRP A 88 6.41 15.49 0.87
C TRP A 88 5.27 14.73 1.55
N ASP A 89 4.01 15.05 1.26
CA ASP A 89 2.86 14.32 1.82
C ASP A 89 2.71 12.89 1.23
N TYR A 90 3.18 12.67 0.00
CA TYR A 90 3.28 11.33 -0.61
C TYR A 90 4.36 10.48 0.06
N CYS A 91 5.41 11.13 0.58
CA CYS A 91 6.55 10.50 1.26
C CYS A 91 6.33 10.33 2.78
N SER A 92 5.43 11.09 3.39
CA SER A 92 5.23 11.12 4.83
C SER A 92 3.84 10.62 5.21
N GLY A 93 3.75 9.73 6.19
CA GLY A 93 2.47 9.38 6.80
C GLY A 93 1.76 8.16 6.24
N CYS A 94 2.34 7.44 5.27
CA CYS A 94 1.89 6.09 4.90
C CYS A 94 2.16 5.12 6.05
N ASN A 95 1.24 5.08 7.02
CA ASN A 95 1.41 4.41 8.31
C ASN A 95 0.36 3.33 8.58
N LYS A 96 -0.57 3.12 7.65
CA LYS A 96 -1.65 2.14 7.77
C LYS A 96 -1.64 1.18 6.60
N ILE A 97 -2.01 -0.05 6.90
CA ILE A 97 -2.35 -1.07 5.90
C ILE A 97 -3.86 -1.26 5.99
N VAL A 98 -4.54 -1.16 4.86
CA VAL A 98 -5.99 -1.35 4.78
C VAL A 98 -6.30 -2.41 3.76
N TYR A 99 -7.45 -3.05 3.93
CA TYR A 99 -7.93 -4.07 3.01
C TYR A 99 -9.44 -3.98 2.86
N PHE A 100 -9.95 -4.52 1.77
CA PHE A 100 -11.37 -4.58 1.50
C PHE A 100 -11.91 -5.90 2.06
N ASP A 101 -12.87 -5.82 2.97
CA ASP A 101 -13.58 -6.97 3.47
C ASP A 101 -14.79 -7.25 2.57
N PRO A 102 -14.79 -8.37 1.81
CA PRO A 102 -15.86 -8.69 0.88
C PRO A 102 -17.15 -9.20 1.54
N VAL A 103 -17.13 -9.50 2.85
CA VAL A 103 -18.31 -9.92 3.63
C VAL A 103 -19.17 -8.70 3.96
N ASP A 104 -18.52 -7.65 4.44
CA ASP A 104 -19.19 -6.41 4.85
C ASP A 104 -19.22 -5.35 3.74
N ASP A 105 -18.52 -5.59 2.63
CA ASP A 105 -18.22 -4.63 1.55
C ASP A 105 -17.66 -3.29 2.09
N THR A 106 -16.75 -3.38 3.08
CA THR A 106 -16.13 -2.21 3.74
C THR A 106 -14.61 -2.30 3.77
N PHE A 107 -13.95 -1.16 4.00
CA PHE A 107 -12.50 -1.12 4.24
C PHE A 107 -12.18 -1.29 5.71
N LYS A 108 -11.30 -2.24 6.02
CA LYS A 108 -10.79 -2.51 7.37
C LYS A 108 -9.31 -2.16 7.46
N ILE A 109 -8.86 -1.77 8.65
CA ILE A 109 -7.45 -1.51 8.94
C ILE A 109 -6.83 -2.81 9.43
N LEU A 110 -5.71 -3.22 8.83
CA LEU A 110 -4.93 -4.34 9.32
C LEU A 110 -4.14 -3.90 10.56
N PRO A 111 -4.24 -4.61 11.70
CA PRO A 111 -3.48 -4.28 12.89
C PRO A 111 -1.98 -4.31 12.61
N SER A 112 -1.32 -3.19 12.85
CA SER A 112 0.10 -3.01 12.61
C SER A 112 0.88 -3.14 13.92
N PRO A 113 2.14 -3.60 13.91
CA PRO A 113 2.93 -3.68 15.13
C PRO A 113 3.15 -2.30 15.72
N THR A 114 3.32 -2.27 17.04
CA THR A 114 3.70 -1.08 17.78
C THR A 114 4.93 -0.44 17.14
N ARG A 115 4.94 0.90 17.12
CA ARG A 115 6.07 1.64 16.57
C ARG A 115 7.36 1.25 17.26
N ILE A 116 8.42 1.17 16.47
CA ILE A 116 9.77 0.85 16.94
C ILE A 116 10.24 1.95 17.89
N ASN A 117 9.98 3.21 17.52
CA ASN A 117 10.17 4.36 18.38
C ASN A 117 8.87 5.17 18.46
N PRO A 118 8.18 5.21 19.61
CA PRO A 118 6.93 5.96 19.77
C PRO A 118 7.07 7.46 19.53
N LYS A 119 8.28 8.02 19.68
CA LYS A 119 8.56 9.44 19.53
C LYS A 119 8.86 9.86 18.09
N GLU A 120 8.94 8.90 17.17
CA GLU A 120 9.35 9.15 15.79
C GLU A 120 8.28 8.71 14.80
N GLU A 121 8.28 9.38 13.66
CA GLU A 121 7.44 9.00 12.53
C GLU A 121 8.10 7.82 11.82
N ASP A 122 7.41 6.68 11.82
CA ASP A 122 7.78 5.51 11.06
C ASP A 122 6.85 5.36 9.85
N ASN A 123 7.44 5.17 8.67
CA ASN A 123 6.69 4.97 7.43
C ASN A 123 6.73 3.49 7.05
N ILE A 124 5.61 3.00 6.52
CA ILE A 124 5.56 1.69 5.87
C ILE A 124 6.12 1.87 4.47
N GLU A 125 7.30 1.30 4.23
CA GLU A 125 8.03 1.40 2.97
C GLU A 125 7.65 0.26 2.01
N GLY A 126 6.97 -0.78 2.49
CA GLY A 126 6.57 -1.91 1.67
C GLY A 126 5.81 -3.01 2.40
N THR A 127 5.19 -3.89 1.61
CA THR A 127 4.51 -5.11 2.10
C THR A 127 4.83 -6.29 1.19
N GLY A 128 4.58 -7.50 1.65
CA GLY A 128 4.89 -8.70 0.89
C GLY A 128 4.51 -9.98 1.59
N ILE A 129 5.05 -11.10 1.10
CA ILE A 129 4.85 -12.44 1.67
C ILE A 129 6.20 -13.09 1.90
N ILE A 130 6.52 -13.39 3.15
CA ILE A 130 7.73 -14.13 3.53
C ILE A 130 7.31 -15.40 4.25
N ASP A 131 7.67 -16.53 3.68
CA ASP A 131 7.44 -17.89 4.17
C ASP A 131 5.96 -18.16 4.45
N GLY A 132 5.10 -17.67 3.56
CA GLY A 132 3.64 -17.78 3.70
C GLY A 132 3.03 -16.83 4.74
N CYS A 133 3.82 -15.97 5.38
CA CYS A 133 3.31 -14.94 6.29
C CYS A 133 3.26 -13.57 5.59
N PHE A 134 2.23 -12.78 5.90
CA PHE A 134 2.18 -11.37 5.51
C PHE A 134 3.36 -10.64 6.16
N CYS A 135 4.08 -9.82 5.37
CA CYS A 135 5.21 -9.06 5.87
C CYS A 135 5.05 -7.56 5.60
N MET A 136 5.75 -6.77 6.41
CA MET A 136 5.78 -5.32 6.33
C MET A 136 7.21 -4.85 6.53
N ALA A 137 7.65 -3.92 5.68
CA ALA A 137 8.90 -3.20 5.82
C ALA A 137 8.63 -1.80 6.33
N ARG A 138 9.34 -1.41 7.38
CA ARG A 138 9.15 -0.13 8.05
C ARG A 138 10.47 0.57 8.22
N GLY A 139 10.56 1.78 7.69
CA GLY A 139 11.78 2.59 7.75
C GLY A 139 11.73 3.59 8.89
N ASP A 140 12.81 3.68 9.65
CA ASP A 140 13.05 4.79 10.58
C ASP A 140 13.86 5.89 9.87
N LYS A 141 13.33 7.11 9.89
CA LYS A 141 13.89 8.28 9.19
C LYS A 141 15.31 8.59 9.62
N LYS A 142 15.70 8.31 10.87
CA LYS A 142 17.01 8.71 11.40
C LYS A 142 18.06 7.61 11.29
N SER A 143 17.68 6.36 11.50
CA SER A 143 18.66 5.26 11.61
C SER A 143 19.11 4.66 10.27
N GLN A 144 18.47 5.02 9.14
CA GLN A 144 18.69 4.38 7.84
C GLN A 144 18.44 2.85 7.87
N LEU A 145 17.71 2.39 8.88
CA LEU A 145 17.31 1.00 9.04
C LEU A 145 15.90 0.80 8.51
N ILE A 146 15.72 -0.29 7.78
CA ILE A 146 14.41 -0.83 7.43
C ILE A 146 14.22 -2.12 8.22
N HIS A 147 13.25 -2.10 9.13
CA HIS A 147 12.84 -3.28 9.86
C HIS A 147 11.80 -4.04 9.05
N VAL A 148 12.10 -5.29 8.73
CA VAL A 148 11.16 -6.19 8.07
C VAL A 148 10.58 -7.12 9.12
N SER A 149 9.27 -7.10 9.27
CA SER A 149 8.53 -7.93 10.21
C SER A 149 7.52 -8.81 9.49
N VAL A 150 7.23 -9.98 10.07
CA VAL A 150 6.22 -10.93 9.57
C VAL A 150 5.12 -11.11 10.61
N MET A 151 3.88 -11.24 10.16
CA MET A 151 2.71 -11.51 10.97
C MET A 151 2.48 -13.02 11.01
N LYS A 152 2.81 -13.67 12.13
CA LYS A 152 2.73 -15.14 12.27
C LYS A 152 1.29 -15.65 12.27
N GLU A 153 0.38 -14.88 12.86
CA GLU A 153 -1.05 -15.16 12.85
C GLU A 153 -1.77 -13.96 12.22
N TYR A 154 -2.31 -14.18 11.03
CA TYR A 154 -2.90 -13.10 10.25
C TYR A 154 -4.04 -12.39 11.01
N GLY A 155 -3.98 -11.06 11.05
CA GLY A 155 -4.94 -10.21 11.76
C GLY A 155 -4.64 -9.96 13.23
N LYS A 156 -3.61 -10.58 13.83
CA LYS A 156 -3.26 -10.38 15.24
C LYS A 156 -2.05 -9.46 15.41
N GLN A 157 -2.22 -8.38 16.16
CA GLN A 157 -1.16 -7.37 16.38
C GLN A 157 0.03 -7.95 17.17
N GLU A 158 -0.24 -8.82 18.12
CA GLU A 158 0.76 -9.48 18.97
C GLU A 158 1.58 -10.55 18.23
N SER A 159 1.14 -10.96 17.04
CA SER A 159 1.82 -12.00 16.25
C SER A 159 2.93 -11.46 15.35
N TRP A 160 3.10 -10.14 15.29
CA TRP A 160 4.16 -9.51 14.52
C TRP A 160 5.50 -9.76 15.19
N VAL A 161 6.44 -10.31 14.42
CA VAL A 161 7.83 -10.50 14.86
C VAL A 161 8.77 -9.90 13.84
N THR A 162 9.84 -9.24 14.32
CA THR A 162 10.92 -8.80 13.44
C THR A 162 11.58 -10.03 12.83
N TYR A 163 11.69 -10.03 11.50
CA TYR A 163 12.25 -11.13 10.74
C TYR A 163 13.72 -10.84 10.39
N PHE A 164 14.02 -9.66 9.84
CA PHE A 164 15.38 -9.14 9.71
C PHE A 164 15.39 -7.60 9.61
N VAL A 165 16.58 -7.01 9.66
CA VAL A 165 16.80 -5.57 9.49
C VAL A 165 17.72 -5.33 8.29
N ILE A 166 17.35 -4.42 7.41
CA ILE A 166 18.18 -3.96 6.29
C ILE A 166 18.81 -2.64 6.68
N THR A 167 20.12 -2.52 6.46
CA THR A 167 20.85 -1.25 6.59
C THR A 167 21.02 -0.63 5.21
N LEU A 168 20.55 0.60 5.03
CA LEU A 168 20.80 1.37 3.82
C LEU A 168 22.12 2.14 3.99
N TYR A 169 23.20 1.71 3.34
CA TYR A 169 24.48 2.43 3.37
C TYR A 169 24.55 3.53 2.30
N GLU A 170 24.98 4.72 2.74
CA GLU A 170 25.64 5.83 2.01
C GLU A 170 25.04 6.49 0.76
N HIS A 171 23.86 6.11 0.28
CA HIS A 171 23.14 6.95 -0.68
C HIS A 171 21.95 7.62 -0.01
N GLY A 172 22.11 8.90 0.30
CA GLY A 172 21.13 9.81 0.93
C GLY A 172 19.85 10.05 0.13
N VAL A 173 19.42 9.07 -0.66
CA VAL A 173 18.15 9.03 -1.34
C VAL A 173 17.35 7.88 -0.77
N ARG A 174 16.57 8.18 0.28
CA ARG A 174 15.24 7.58 0.53
C ARG A 174 14.33 7.98 -0.63
N GLU A 175 14.75 7.62 -1.82
CA GLU A 175 13.95 7.73 -3.00
C GLU A 175 12.76 6.80 -2.86
N LEU A 176 11.67 7.15 -3.54
CA LEU A 176 10.35 6.58 -3.38
C LEU A 176 10.33 5.10 -3.76
N TYR A 177 10.83 4.24 -2.88
CA TYR A 177 10.81 2.80 -3.08
C TYR A 177 9.50 2.26 -2.50
N ASN A 178 8.69 1.67 -3.36
CA ASN A 178 7.74 0.67 -2.91
C ASN A 178 8.49 -0.66 -2.87
N PHE A 179 8.73 -1.17 -1.67
CA PHE A 179 9.31 -2.49 -1.52
C PHE A 179 8.24 -3.57 -1.57
N GLU A 180 8.40 -4.50 -2.50
CA GLU A 180 7.66 -5.74 -2.55
C GLU A 180 8.58 -6.88 -2.12
N PHE A 181 8.12 -7.70 -1.17
CA PHE A 181 8.89 -8.84 -0.67
C PHE A 181 8.19 -10.14 -1.00
N PHE A 182 8.97 -11.13 -1.44
CA PHE A 182 8.49 -12.50 -1.66
C PHE A 182 9.57 -13.47 -1.22
N SER A 183 9.21 -14.56 -0.53
CA SER A 183 10.15 -15.67 -0.33
C SER A 183 9.80 -16.89 -1.18
N HIS A 184 10.83 -17.56 -1.66
CA HIS A 184 10.73 -18.83 -2.36
C HIS A 184 11.94 -19.70 -2.02
N ASN A 185 11.70 -20.92 -1.55
CA ASN A 185 12.74 -21.87 -1.14
C ASN A 185 13.75 -21.29 -0.13
N GLY A 186 13.25 -20.55 0.88
CA GLY A 186 14.08 -19.94 1.92
C GLY A 186 14.92 -18.75 1.45
N LYS A 187 14.76 -18.28 0.21
CA LYS A 187 15.38 -17.05 -0.30
C LYS A 187 14.34 -15.94 -0.33
N VAL A 188 14.69 -14.78 0.21
CA VAL A 188 13.86 -13.57 0.16
C VAL A 188 14.31 -12.72 -1.03
N LEU A 189 13.35 -12.38 -1.88
CA LEU A 189 13.50 -11.42 -2.95
C LEU A 189 12.86 -10.09 -2.52
N MET A 190 13.64 -9.02 -2.66
CA MET A 190 13.18 -7.66 -2.45
C MET A 190 13.20 -6.95 -3.80
N LYS A 191 12.04 -6.43 -4.20
CA LYS A 191 11.91 -5.59 -5.39
C LYS A 191 11.62 -4.17 -4.93
N GLY A 192 12.53 -3.25 -5.22
CA GLY A 192 12.27 -1.81 -5.08
C GLY A 192 11.76 -1.25 -6.39
N CYS A 193 10.54 -0.71 -6.41
CA CYS A 193 10.06 0.08 -7.53
C CYS A 193 10.31 1.56 -7.24
N TYR A 194 11.10 2.22 -8.08
CA TYR A 194 11.30 3.68 -8.01
C TYR A 194 10.03 4.37 -8.51
N ILE A 195 9.33 5.09 -7.64
CA ILE A 195 8.25 5.98 -8.04
C ILE A 195 8.87 7.31 -8.47
N GLY A 196 9.66 7.28 -9.55
CA GLY A 196 10.11 8.47 -10.22
C GLY A 196 9.04 8.95 -11.18
N ARG A 197 8.37 10.07 -10.88
CA ARG A 197 7.91 10.90 -11.99
C ARG A 197 9.16 11.51 -12.62
N THR A 198 9.57 11.01 -13.78
CA THR A 198 10.49 11.74 -14.64
C THR A 198 9.78 13.01 -15.10
N CYS A 199 10.17 14.15 -14.52
CA CYS A 199 9.85 15.45 -15.12
C CYS A 199 10.65 15.56 -16.42
N VAL A 200 9.96 15.81 -17.54
CA VAL A 200 10.53 16.52 -18.69
C VAL A 200 9.98 17.93 -18.65
#